data_AF-A0A2E1W3G2-F1
#
_entry.id   AF-A0A2E1W3G2-F1
#
_cell.length_a   1.000
_cell.length_b   1.000
_cell.length_c   1.000
_cell.angle_alpha   90.00
_cell.angle_beta   90.00
_cell.angle_gamma   90.00
#
_symmetry.space_group_name_H-M   'P 1'
#
loop_
_entity.id
_entity.type
_entity.pdbx_description
1 polymer ?
#
loop_
_entity_poly.entity_id
_entity_poly.type
_entity_poly.pdbx_seq_one_letter_code
_entity_poly.pdbx_strand_id
1 'polypeptide(L)'
;MLKNIIKIYRKKNISFSKSKILFVGCSFKENVTDTRNSKSIELIKKLNILKVEVDILDQVINENKILNTRVFKSFKNLNKNYYDTIIFSVTHDKYKNLLKKNYRKYLKAGKNIVIDINGFLPKESSDFRL
;
A
#
# COMPACT_ATOMS: atom_id res chain seq x y z
N MET A 1 -1.82 -9.46 -10.58
CA MET A 1 -1.86 -8.58 -9.39
C MET A 1 -3.17 -7.78 -9.31
N LEU A 2 -3.41 -6.77 -10.16
CA LEU A 2 -4.64 -5.94 -10.10
C LEU A 2 -5.96 -6.74 -10.12
N LYS A 3 -6.09 -7.73 -11.00
CA LYS A 3 -7.28 -8.61 -11.06
C LYS A 3 -7.59 -9.30 -9.71
N ASN A 4 -6.55 -9.73 -8.99
CA ASN A 4 -6.71 -10.36 -7.68
C ASN A 4 -7.14 -9.34 -6.62
N ILE A 5 -6.57 -8.13 -6.64
CA ILE A 5 -6.97 -7.03 -5.76
C ILE A 5 -8.47 -6.75 -5.92
N ILE A 6 -8.94 -6.56 -7.15
CA ILE A 6 -10.36 -6.32 -7.46
C ILE A 6 -11.24 -7.47 -6.95
N LYS A 7 -10.78 -8.72 -7.08
CA LYS A 7 -11.52 -9.90 -6.58
C LYS A 7 -11.69 -9.86 -5.05
N ILE A 8 -10.68 -9.41 -4.30
CA ILE A 8 -10.76 -9.27 -2.83
C ILE A 8 -11.77 -8.20 -2.44
N TYR A 9 -11.75 -7.05 -3.11
CA TYR A 9 -12.73 -5.98 -2.87
C TYR A 9 -14.16 -6.46 -3.05
N ARG A 10 -14.43 -7.23 -4.12
CA ARG A 10 -15.74 -7.86 -4.35
C ARG A 10 -16.10 -8.83 -3.22
N LYS A 11 -15.18 -9.70 -2.80
CA LYS A 11 -15.41 -10.67 -1.70
C LYS A 11 -15.70 -9.98 -0.36
N LYS A 12 -15.01 -8.88 -0.07
CA LYS A 12 -15.18 -8.11 1.18
C LYS A 12 -16.36 -7.14 1.13
N ASN A 13 -17.03 -7.03 -0.03
CA ASN A 13 -18.09 -6.07 -0.28
C ASN A 13 -17.68 -4.64 0.13
N ILE A 14 -16.53 -4.21 -0.41
CA ILE A 14 -15.98 -2.86 -0.32
C ILE A 14 -15.95 -2.29 -1.74
N SER A 15 -16.43 -1.05 -1.92
CA SER A 15 -16.34 -0.38 -3.23
C SER A 15 -14.88 -0.20 -3.63
N PHE A 16 -14.52 -0.69 -4.81
CA PHE A 16 -13.18 -0.49 -5.35
C PHE A 16 -12.99 0.96 -5.84
N SER A 17 -14.00 1.49 -6.54
CA SER A 17 -14.03 2.88 -7.01
C SER A 17 -14.04 3.83 -5.81
N LYS A 18 -13.17 4.85 -5.84
CA LYS A 18 -12.96 5.84 -4.76
C LYS A 18 -12.44 5.26 -3.44
N SER A 19 -11.93 4.04 -3.44
CA SER A 19 -11.25 3.51 -2.25
C SER A 19 -9.93 4.22 -2.00
N LYS A 20 -9.56 4.30 -0.73
CA LYS A 20 -8.30 4.89 -0.28
C LYS A 20 -7.32 3.81 0.08
N ILE A 21 -6.17 3.80 -0.61
CA ILE A 21 -5.13 2.80 -0.44
C ILE A 21 -3.89 3.44 0.15
N LEU A 22 -3.40 2.88 1.26
CA LEU A 22 -2.05 3.12 1.75
C LEU A 22 -1.09 2.10 1.11
N PHE A 23 -0.16 2.58 0.30
CA PHE A 23 0.79 1.75 -0.44
C PHE A 23 2.17 1.83 0.22
N VAL A 24 2.61 0.75 0.86
CA VAL A 24 3.86 0.69 1.61
C VAL A 24 5.00 0.24 0.70
N GLY A 25 5.92 1.17 0.45
CA GLY A 25 7.09 1.04 -0.41
C GLY A 25 6.76 0.98 -1.90
N CYS A 26 7.49 1.75 -2.70
CA CYS A 26 7.35 1.75 -4.16
C CYS A 26 8.67 1.72 -4.92
N SER A 27 9.80 1.69 -4.19
CA SER A 27 11.13 1.37 -4.73
C SER A 27 11.17 0.02 -5.45
N PHE A 28 12.23 -0.23 -6.23
CA PHE A 28 12.43 -1.47 -6.97
C PHE A 28 12.66 -2.68 -6.05
N LYS A 29 13.35 -2.46 -4.92
CA LYS A 29 13.63 -3.45 -3.87
C LYS A 29 13.84 -2.74 -2.54
N GLU A 30 13.95 -3.48 -1.43
CA GLU A 30 14.25 -2.84 -0.14
C GLU A 30 15.55 -2.01 -0.17
N ASN A 31 15.53 -0.98 0.66
CA ASN A 31 16.65 -0.07 0.97
C ASN A 31 17.29 0.67 -0.22
N VAL A 32 16.62 0.74 -1.38
CA VAL A 32 17.09 1.54 -2.53
C VAL A 32 16.09 2.60 -2.96
N THR A 33 16.59 3.68 -3.57
CA THR A 33 15.78 4.82 -4.05
C THR A 33 15.32 4.66 -5.51
N ASP A 34 15.76 3.62 -6.21
CA ASP A 34 15.45 3.40 -7.63
C ASP A 34 14.00 2.92 -7.79
N THR A 35 13.28 3.50 -8.75
CA THR A 35 11.88 3.22 -9.06
C THR A 35 11.65 2.95 -10.55
N ARG A 36 12.67 3.05 -11.40
CA ARG A 36 12.50 3.04 -12.87
C ARG A 36 11.81 1.77 -13.39
N ASN A 37 12.15 0.63 -12.79
CA ASN A 37 11.60 -0.68 -13.14
C ASN A 37 10.70 -1.26 -12.06
N SER A 38 10.15 -0.40 -11.18
CA SER A 38 9.32 -0.86 -10.07
C SER A 38 7.93 -1.30 -10.54
N LYS A 39 7.60 -2.57 -10.29
CA LYS A 39 6.24 -3.12 -10.50
C LYS A 39 5.21 -2.43 -9.61
N SER A 40 5.64 -1.91 -8.46
CA SER A 40 4.79 -1.11 -7.57
C SER A 40 4.30 0.15 -8.26
N ILE A 41 5.19 0.86 -8.95
CA ILE A 41 4.85 2.07 -9.73
C ILE A 41 3.86 1.74 -10.84
N GLU A 42 4.06 0.63 -11.55
CA GLU A 42 3.13 0.16 -12.57
C GLU A 42 1.74 -0.12 -11.99
N LEU A 43 1.66 -0.76 -10.82
CA LEU A 43 0.39 -1.01 -10.14
C LEU A 43 -0.28 0.30 -9.70
N ILE A 44 0.46 1.23 -9.09
CA ILE A 44 -0.05 2.53 -8.64
C ILE A 44 -0.64 3.31 -9.82
N LYS A 45 0.05 3.35 -10.96
CA LYS A 45 -0.46 3.99 -12.19
C LYS A 45 -1.80 3.40 -12.62
N LYS A 46 -1.94 2.06 -12.60
CA LYS A 46 -3.20 1.39 -12.93
C LYS A 46 -4.32 1.68 -11.94
N LEU A 47 -4.01 1.78 -10.65
CA LEU A 47 -4.97 2.17 -9.61
C LEU A 47 -5.47 3.61 -9.83
N ASN A 48 -4.56 4.54 -10.14
CA ASN A 48 -4.90 5.94 -10.39
C ASN A 48 -5.82 6.10 -11.63
N ILE A 49 -5.57 5.34 -12.71
CA ILE A 49 -6.45 5.30 -13.90
C ILE A 49 -7.87 4.87 -13.52
N LEU A 50 -8.02 3.98 -12.53
CA LEU A 50 -9.30 3.50 -12.02
C LEU A 50 -9.92 4.42 -10.96
N LYS A 51 -9.42 5.65 -10.80
CA LYS A 51 -9.89 6.65 -9.83
C LYS A 51 -9.83 6.16 -8.37
N VAL A 52 -8.86 5.30 -8.07
CA VAL A 52 -8.52 4.91 -6.70
C VAL A 52 -7.55 5.94 -6.14
N GLU A 53 -7.79 6.38 -4.90
CA GLU A 53 -6.90 7.30 -4.22
C GLU A 53 -5.75 6.52 -3.58
N VAL A 54 -4.52 6.80 -4.00
CA VAL A 54 -3.32 6.15 -3.46
C VAL A 54 -2.50 7.16 -2.67
N ASP A 55 -2.17 6.80 -1.44
CA ASP A 55 -1.13 7.43 -0.64
C ASP A 55 0.03 6.45 -0.52
N ILE A 56 1.24 6.92 -0.77
CA ILE A 56 2.46 6.10 -0.66
C ILE A 56 3.13 6.37 0.67
N LEU A 57 3.63 5.33 1.30
CA LEU A 57 4.51 5.42 2.45
C LEU A 57 5.86 4.81 2.08
N ASP A 58 6.82 5.68 1.78
CA ASP A 58 8.18 5.29 1.42
C ASP A 58 9.15 6.41 1.80
N GLN A 59 10.10 6.10 2.69
CA GLN A 59 11.05 7.07 3.21
C GLN A 59 12.22 7.37 2.28
N VAL A 60 12.47 6.52 1.28
CA VAL A 60 13.61 6.65 0.36
C VAL A 60 13.22 7.25 -0.99
N ILE A 61 11.91 7.46 -1.23
CA ILE A 61 11.37 8.04 -2.45
C ILE A 61 10.89 9.49 -2.24
N ASN A 62 10.99 10.30 -3.28
CA ASN A 62 10.53 11.69 -3.30
C ASN A 62 9.20 11.82 -4.07
N GLU A 63 8.36 12.76 -3.63
CA GLU A 63 7.00 13.02 -4.12
C GLU A 63 6.92 13.22 -5.64
N ASN A 64 7.91 13.89 -6.23
CA ASN A 64 7.90 14.28 -7.64
C ASN A 64 7.98 13.10 -8.63
N LYS A 65 8.19 11.86 -8.15
CA LYS A 65 8.32 10.69 -9.02
C LYS A 65 6.98 10.10 -9.48
N ILE A 66 5.86 10.46 -8.83
CA ILE A 66 4.58 9.75 -9.01
C ILE A 66 3.42 10.75 -9.05
N LEU A 67 2.90 10.99 -10.25
CA LEU A 67 1.78 11.90 -10.47
C LEU A 67 0.52 11.46 -9.70
N ASN A 68 -0.26 12.44 -9.24
CA ASN A 68 -1.56 12.27 -8.59
C ASN A 68 -1.52 11.38 -7.33
N THR A 69 -0.38 11.37 -6.63
CA THR A 69 -0.17 10.51 -5.46
C THR A 69 0.57 11.31 -4.39
N ARG A 70 0.17 11.18 -3.12
CA ARG A 70 0.90 11.78 -1.99
C ARG A 70 1.94 10.80 -1.48
N VAL A 71 3.17 11.25 -1.22
CA VAL A 71 4.23 10.40 -0.68
C VAL A 71 4.56 10.84 0.74
N PHE A 72 4.30 9.98 1.71
CA PHE A 72 4.63 10.15 3.10
C PHE A 72 5.97 9.48 3.39
N LYS A 73 6.90 10.23 3.99
CA LYS A 73 8.20 9.70 4.46
C LYS A 73 8.15 9.13 5.88
N SER A 74 7.04 9.36 6.59
CA SER A 74 6.89 9.01 7.99
C SER A 74 5.46 8.62 8.34
N PHE A 75 5.36 7.57 9.15
CA PHE A 75 4.13 7.05 9.76
C PHE A 75 3.38 8.05 10.63
N LYS A 76 4.09 9.06 11.15
CA LYS A 76 3.51 10.09 12.02
C LYS A 76 2.54 11.01 11.26
N ASN A 77 2.71 11.11 9.95
CA ASN A 77 1.94 12.01 9.09
C ASN A 77 0.72 11.32 8.46
N LEU A 78 0.51 10.04 8.75
CA LEU A 78 -0.61 9.27 8.22
C LEU A 78 -1.84 9.42 9.10
N ASN A 79 -2.99 9.58 8.44
CA ASN A 79 -4.28 9.58 9.10
C ASN A 79 -4.60 8.20 9.68
N LYS A 80 -5.01 8.16 10.95
CA LYS A 80 -5.54 6.96 11.59
C LYS A 80 -6.96 6.69 11.10
N ASN A 81 -7.38 5.43 11.12
CA ASN A 81 -8.77 5.03 10.80
C ASN A 81 -9.27 5.57 9.42
N TYR A 82 -8.40 5.60 8.41
CA TYR A 82 -8.64 6.37 7.19
C TYR A 82 -8.67 5.52 5.91
N TYR A 83 -7.82 4.50 5.84
CA TYR A 83 -7.62 3.73 4.60
C TYR A 83 -8.55 2.52 4.53
N ASP A 84 -9.14 2.28 3.35
CA ASP A 84 -9.91 1.07 3.06
C ASP A 84 -8.97 -0.14 2.89
N THR A 85 -7.79 0.11 2.33
CA THR A 85 -6.80 -0.94 2.03
C THR A 85 -5.40 -0.50 2.37
N ILE A 86 -4.58 -1.43 2.83
CA ILE A 86 -3.13 -1.29 2.88
C ILE A 86 -2.49 -2.36 1.99
N ILE A 87 -1.51 -1.95 1.19
CA ILE A 87 -0.75 -2.84 0.32
C ILE A 87 0.72 -2.77 0.74
N PHE A 88 1.28 -3.89 1.18
CA PHE A 88 2.71 -4.06 1.40
C PHE A 88 3.35 -4.51 0.10
N SER A 89 4.16 -3.65 -0.53
CA SER A 89 4.82 -3.98 -1.78
C SER A 89 6.33 -4.00 -1.66
N VAL A 90 6.93 -3.10 -0.89
CA VAL A 90 8.35 -3.16 -0.52
C VAL A 90 8.45 -2.71 0.93
N THR A 91 9.16 -3.47 1.75
CA THR A 91 9.28 -3.15 3.17
C THR A 91 10.74 -3.00 3.56
N HIS A 92 11.15 -1.76 3.75
CA HIS A 92 12.49 -1.39 4.17
C HIS A 92 12.77 -1.80 5.62
N ASP A 93 14.00 -2.25 5.89
CA ASP A 93 14.38 -2.84 7.17
C ASP A 93 14.14 -1.91 8.35
N LYS A 94 14.45 -0.62 8.16
CA LYS A 94 14.28 0.44 9.18
C LYS A 94 12.87 0.51 9.77
N TYR A 95 11.83 0.08 9.04
CA TYR A 95 10.43 0.20 9.46
C TYR A 95 9.69 -1.12 9.62
N LYS A 96 10.34 -2.27 9.36
CA LYS A 96 9.71 -3.61 9.50
C LYS A 96 9.05 -3.80 10.87
N ASN A 97 9.77 -3.50 11.96
CA ASN A 97 9.24 -3.69 13.32
C ASN A 97 8.08 -2.73 13.64
N LEU A 98 8.18 -1.47 13.20
CA LEU A 98 7.12 -0.49 13.42
C LEU A 98 5.85 -0.88 12.67
N LEU A 99 5.99 -1.28 11.40
CA LEU A 99 4.89 -1.71 10.55
C LEU A 99 4.15 -2.88 11.17
N LYS A 100 4.84 -3.98 11.51
CA LYS A 100 4.22 -5.17 12.12
C LYS A 100 3.34 -4.84 13.33
N LYS A 101 3.78 -3.91 14.17
CA LYS A 101 3.07 -3.54 15.41
C LYS A 101 1.90 -2.58 15.18
N ASN A 102 1.97 -1.71 14.16
CA ASN A 102 1.12 -0.51 14.13
C ASN A 102 0.24 -0.35 12.89
N TYR A 103 0.49 -1.07 11.80
CA TYR A 103 -0.13 -0.73 10.52
C TYR A 103 -1.67 -0.75 10.55
N ARG A 104 -2.26 -1.61 11.38
CA ARG A 104 -3.72 -1.76 11.47
C ARG A 104 -4.44 -0.49 11.93
N LYS A 105 -3.79 0.39 12.70
CA LYS A 105 -4.41 1.64 13.19
C LYS A 105 -4.73 2.66 12.09
N TYR A 106 -4.14 2.49 10.91
CA TYR A 106 -4.37 3.36 9.75
C TYR A 106 -5.57 2.90 8.91
N LEU A 107 -5.95 1.63 9.02
CA LEU A 107 -7.12 1.08 8.34
C LEU A 107 -8.40 1.53 9.03
N LYS A 108 -9.47 1.71 8.25
CA LYS A 108 -10.80 1.96 8.77
C LYS A 108 -11.28 0.83 9.67
N ALA A 109 -11.97 1.19 10.74
CA ALA A 109 -12.70 0.30 11.61
C ALA A 109 -13.81 -0.40 10.82
N GLY A 110 -14.00 -1.69 11.06
CA GLY A 110 -14.93 -2.52 10.29
C GLY A 110 -14.28 -3.11 9.04
N LYS A 111 -14.86 -2.87 7.86
CA LYS A 111 -14.40 -3.45 6.61
C LYS A 111 -13.12 -2.77 6.12
N ASN A 112 -12.05 -3.54 6.05
CA ASN A 112 -10.78 -3.15 5.45
C ASN A 112 -10.13 -4.35 4.76
N ILE A 113 -9.08 -4.07 3.98
CA ILE A 113 -8.31 -5.07 3.25
C ILE A 113 -6.82 -4.90 3.55
N VAL A 114 -6.14 -6.02 3.79
CA VAL A 114 -4.68 -6.09 3.92
C VAL A 114 -4.13 -6.96 2.80
N ILE A 115 -3.22 -6.42 2.00
CA ILE A 115 -2.60 -7.13 0.88
C ILE A 115 -1.08 -7.15 1.09
N ASP A 116 -0.48 -8.33 1.02
CA ASP A 116 0.96 -8.52 1.20
C ASP A 116 1.59 -9.09 -0.09
N ILE A 117 2.18 -8.22 -0.89
CA ILE A 117 2.80 -8.61 -2.17
C ILE A 117 4.24 -9.10 -1.97
N ASN A 118 4.94 -8.59 -0.96
CA ASN A 118 6.34 -8.92 -0.71
C ASN A 118 6.57 -9.97 0.37
N GLY A 119 5.50 -10.60 0.85
CA GLY A 119 5.56 -11.69 1.83
C GLY A 119 6.04 -11.26 3.21
N PHE A 120 5.90 -9.99 3.55
CA PHE A 120 6.39 -9.37 4.78
C PHE A 120 5.61 -9.80 6.04
N LEU A 121 4.32 -10.08 5.90
CA LEU A 121 3.42 -10.44 6.99
C LEU A 121 3.32 -11.96 7.17
N PRO A 122 2.93 -12.44 8.37
CA PRO A 122 2.45 -13.80 8.55
C PRO A 122 1.27 -14.09 7.63
N LYS A 123 1.09 -15.34 7.21
CA LYS A 123 0.12 -15.74 6.19
C LYS A 123 -1.32 -15.40 6.57
N GLU A 124 -1.64 -15.44 7.86
CA GLU A 124 -2.96 -15.19 8.43
C GLU A 124 -3.25 -13.69 8.62
N SER A 125 -2.23 -12.83 8.44
CA SER A 125 -2.32 -11.40 8.70
C SER A 125 -2.77 -10.57 7.48
N SER A 126 -2.95 -11.20 6.32
CA SER A 126 -3.38 -10.57 5.08
C SER A 126 -4.55 -11.31 4.42
N ASP A 127 -5.39 -10.56 3.70
CA ASP A 127 -6.49 -11.10 2.89
C ASP A 127 -6.00 -11.68 1.56
N PHE A 128 -4.79 -11.31 1.16
CA PHE A 128 -4.09 -11.86 0.01
C PHE A 128 -2.59 -11.73 0.18
N ARG A 129 -1.88 -12.78 -0.21
CA ARG A 129 -0.42 -12.85 -0.23
C ARG A 129 0.04 -13.48 -1.54
N LEU A 130 1.13 -12.97 -2.09
CA LEU A 130 1.85 -13.60 -3.22
C LEU A 130 2.93 -14.56 -2.72
#